data_AF-A0A4C1VPY6-F1
#
_entry.id   AF-A0A4C1VPY6-F1
#
_cell.length_a   1.000
_cell.length_b   1.000
_cell.length_c   1.000
_cell.angle_alpha   90.00
_cell.angle_beta   90.00
_cell.angle_gamma   90.00
#
_symmetry.space_group_name_H-M   'P 1'
#
loop_
_entity.id
_entity.type
_entity.pdbx_description
1 polymer ?
#
loop_
_entity_poly.entity_id
_entity_poly.type
_entity_poly.pdbx_seq_one_letter_code
_entity_poly.pdbx_strand_id
1 'polypeptide(L)'
;MRMMASVLMNDFQRLKSCDRLIVDEALISHFGAVMATRLAGAKEVLLINDVNQLAFIDRLYFFEMQYIRPNLVATVKKELLCTYRNSMDVAYALNDLCNGIYSSMTRVRLLWMETFSDANIPKDVPNTLYLTYTQVEKESLITQRFGKGEGTCVLTIHEAQGLTSEGTVIVRISAKHKSHDSVSHAVEVITRYTVSCVYYTDDGDDAIGRFIKEAVATSENKTKQCKNGHFKWGQDNNERFAENWKQ
;
A
#
# COMPACT_ATOMS: atom_id res chain seq x y z
N MET A 1 1.00 -23.51 1.69
CA MET A 1 1.20 -22.08 1.99
C MET A 1 1.05 -21.89 3.50
N ARG A 2 1.95 -21.15 4.14
CA ARG A 2 1.97 -20.92 5.60
C ARG A 2 2.45 -19.50 5.87
N MET A 3 2.01 -18.91 6.99
CA MET A 3 2.59 -17.65 7.47
C MET A 3 4.04 -17.88 7.89
N MET A 4 4.90 -16.87 7.68
CA MET A 4 6.31 -16.98 8.03
C MET A 4 6.51 -17.29 9.52
N ALA A 5 5.75 -16.65 10.41
CA ALA A 5 5.78 -16.95 11.84
C ALA A 5 5.51 -18.44 12.15
N SER A 6 4.54 -19.07 11.45
CA SER A 6 4.28 -20.50 11.63
C SER A 6 5.46 -21.35 11.18
N VAL A 7 6.14 -20.98 10.09
CA VAL A 7 7.31 -21.70 9.59
C VAL A 7 8.46 -21.59 10.60
N LEU A 8 8.72 -20.38 11.09
CA LEU A 8 9.78 -20.12 12.05
C LEU A 8 9.56 -20.82 13.40
N MET A 9 8.31 -20.92 13.86
CA MET A 9 8.00 -21.49 15.18
C MET A 9 7.85 -23.01 15.17
N ASN A 10 7.33 -23.60 14.08
CA ASN A 10 6.89 -25.00 14.09
C ASN A 10 7.68 -25.92 13.17
N ASP A 11 8.32 -25.38 12.13
CA ASP A 11 8.66 -26.19 10.96
C ASP A 11 10.16 -26.41 10.74
N PHE A 12 11.04 -25.71 11.47
CA PHE A 12 12.50 -25.88 11.31
C PHE A 12 12.99 -27.31 11.52
N GLN A 13 12.34 -28.10 12.38
CA GLN A 13 12.71 -29.50 12.62
C GLN A 13 12.02 -30.50 11.68
N ARG A 14 11.01 -30.06 10.90
CA ARG A 14 10.13 -30.94 10.11
C ARG A 14 10.05 -30.59 8.62
N LEU A 15 10.74 -29.55 8.19
CA LEU A 15 10.77 -29.17 6.78
C LEU A 15 11.50 -30.24 5.98
N LYS A 16 10.72 -30.96 5.16
CA LYS A 16 11.26 -31.67 4.01
C LYS A 16 12.07 -30.67 3.17
N SER A 17 13.22 -31.10 2.67
CA SER A 17 14.08 -30.29 1.81
C SER A 17 13.24 -29.58 0.73
N CYS A 18 13.31 -28.26 0.70
CA CYS A 18 12.62 -27.44 -0.29
C CYS A 18 13.63 -26.96 -1.33
N ASP A 19 13.34 -27.06 -2.63
CA ASP A 19 14.25 -26.52 -3.64
C ASP A 19 14.14 -24.99 -3.72
N ARG A 20 12.92 -24.45 -3.67
CA ARG A 20 12.64 -23.02 -3.80
C ARG A 20 11.62 -22.55 -2.76
N LEU A 21 12.00 -21.55 -1.98
CA LEU A 21 11.10 -20.83 -1.08
C LEU A 21 10.61 -19.54 -1.75
N ILE A 22 9.30 -19.29 -1.70
CA ILE A 22 8.70 -18.04 -2.18
C ILE A 22 8.11 -17.33 -0.97
N VAL A 23 8.54 -16.08 -0.74
CA VAL A 23 8.07 -15.23 0.35
C VAL A 23 7.28 -14.08 -0.28
N ASP A 24 5.97 -14.13 -0.10
CA ASP A 24 5.06 -13.05 -0.46
C ASP A 24 5.02 -11.98 0.64
N GLU A 25 4.74 -10.74 0.27
CA GLU A 25 4.76 -9.58 1.17
C GLU A 25 6.05 -9.50 2.02
N ALA A 26 7.21 -9.73 1.39
CA ALA A 26 8.50 -9.87 2.08
C ALA A 26 8.94 -8.62 2.87
N LEU A 27 8.27 -7.48 2.68
CA LEU A 27 8.51 -6.24 3.41
C LEU A 27 7.86 -6.20 4.80
N ILE A 28 6.81 -7.00 5.05
CA ILE A 28 6.10 -7.00 6.35
C ILE A 28 7.01 -7.48 7.48
N SER A 29 8.06 -8.23 7.15
CA SER A 29 8.95 -8.83 8.13
C SER A 29 10.38 -8.37 7.96
N HIS A 30 11.09 -8.30 9.08
CA HIS A 30 12.51 -7.98 9.07
C HIS A 30 13.29 -8.95 8.17
N PHE A 31 14.22 -8.43 7.38
CA PHE A 31 14.97 -9.26 6.41
C PHE A 31 15.73 -10.42 7.08
N GLY A 32 16.19 -10.24 8.32
CA GLY A 32 16.80 -11.32 9.10
C GLY A 32 15.84 -12.48 9.36
N ALA A 33 14.56 -12.22 9.63
CA ALA A 33 13.54 -13.25 9.79
C ALA A 33 13.27 -13.97 8.46
N VAL A 34 13.23 -13.22 7.35
CA VAL A 34 13.15 -13.78 6.00
C VAL A 34 14.34 -14.70 5.72
N MET A 35 15.57 -14.26 6.04
CA MET A 35 16.76 -15.09 5.85
C MET A 35 16.80 -16.32 6.76
N ALA A 36 16.26 -16.24 7.98
CA ALA A 36 16.15 -17.39 8.86
C ALA A 36 15.30 -18.51 8.24
N THR A 37 14.28 -18.18 7.43
CA THR A 37 13.51 -19.20 6.71
C THR A 37 14.35 -20.02 5.73
N ARG A 38 15.48 -19.50 5.24
CA ARG A 38 16.43 -20.26 4.41
C ARG A 38 17.06 -21.43 5.17
N LEU A 39 17.10 -21.39 6.51
CA LEU A 39 17.54 -22.50 7.35
C LEU A 39 16.63 -23.74 7.19
N ALA A 40 15.48 -23.61 6.53
CA ALA A 40 14.68 -24.74 6.02
C ALA A 40 15.37 -25.58 4.92
N GLY A 41 16.61 -25.26 4.53
CA GLY A 41 17.36 -25.98 3.51
C GLY A 41 17.01 -25.58 2.07
N ALA A 42 16.43 -24.40 1.86
CA ALA A 42 16.06 -23.91 0.53
C ALA A 42 17.29 -23.58 -0.33
N LYS A 43 17.34 -24.11 -1.56
CA LYS A 43 18.41 -23.79 -2.53
C LYS A 43 18.26 -22.37 -3.09
N GLU A 44 17.02 -21.95 -3.31
CA GLU A 44 16.67 -20.63 -3.83
C GLU A 44 15.57 -19.98 -2.99
N VAL A 45 15.66 -18.67 -2.79
CA VAL A 45 14.63 -17.86 -2.13
C VAL A 45 14.20 -16.74 -3.07
N LEU A 46 12.91 -16.69 -3.38
CA LEU A 46 12.29 -15.64 -4.19
C LEU A 46 11.44 -14.75 -3.29
N LEU A 47 11.76 -13.46 -3.27
CA LEU A 47 11.04 -12.46 -2.50
C LEU A 47 10.12 -11.67 -3.44
N ILE A 48 8.84 -11.59 -3.09
CA ILE A 48 7.84 -10.78 -3.79
C ILE A 48 7.40 -9.67 -2.83
N ASN A 49 7.52 -8.43 -3.28
CA ASN A 49 7.14 -7.24 -2.52
C ASN A 49 7.04 -6.02 -3.45
N ASP A 50 6.45 -4.94 -2.95
CA ASP A 50 6.44 -3.62 -3.56
C ASP A 50 7.29 -2.67 -2.73
N VAL A 51 8.45 -2.25 -3.26
CA VAL A 51 9.42 -1.40 -2.55
C VAL A 51 8.83 -0.06 -2.10
N ASN A 52 7.73 0.41 -2.70
CA ASN A 52 7.12 1.67 -2.29
C ASN A 52 6.11 1.50 -1.14
N GLN A 53 5.68 0.28 -0.83
CA GLN A 53 4.79 -0.03 0.30
C GLN A 53 5.52 -0.06 1.66
N LEU A 54 4.74 -0.28 2.72
CA LEU A 54 5.24 -0.30 4.09
C LEU A 54 6.26 -1.42 4.31
N ALA A 55 7.45 -1.02 4.73
CA ALA A 55 8.48 -1.91 5.24
C ALA A 55 8.25 -2.24 6.72
N PHE A 56 8.97 -3.25 7.20
CA PHE A 56 8.93 -3.69 8.58
C PHE A 56 9.11 -2.51 9.55
N ILE A 57 8.16 -2.35 10.45
CA ILE A 57 8.18 -1.34 11.51
C ILE A 57 8.61 -2.01 12.81
N ASP A 58 9.74 -1.57 13.36
CA ASP A 58 10.10 -1.93 14.72
C ASP A 58 9.15 -1.25 15.71
N ARG A 59 8.50 -2.07 16.53
CA ARG A 59 7.54 -1.61 17.55
C ARG A 59 8.18 -1.36 18.90
N LEU A 60 9.39 -1.90 19.12
CA LEU A 60 10.05 -1.85 20.41
C LEU A 60 11.01 -0.67 20.53
N TYR A 61 11.53 -0.15 19.41
CA TYR A 61 12.37 1.04 19.33
C TYR A 61 13.60 1.00 20.26
N PHE A 62 14.06 -0.20 20.63
CA PHE A 62 15.21 -0.35 21.54
C PHE A 62 16.52 0.08 20.89
N PHE A 63 16.63 -0.05 19.57
CA PHE A 63 17.80 0.33 18.78
C PHE A 63 17.38 0.58 17.32
N GLU A 64 18.25 1.23 16.56
CA GLU A 64 18.02 1.46 15.13
C GLU A 64 18.09 0.13 14.36
N MET A 65 16.95 -0.30 13.82
CA MET A 65 16.86 -1.54 13.06
C MET A 65 17.41 -1.37 11.64
N GLN A 66 18.47 -2.11 11.33
CA GLN A 66 19.06 -2.19 9.99
C GLN A 66 18.37 -3.29 9.15
N TYR A 67 18.55 -3.26 7.83
CA TYR A 67 18.04 -4.28 6.90
C TYR A 67 16.49 -4.42 6.90
N ILE A 68 15.77 -3.32 7.11
CA ILE A 68 14.30 -3.30 7.03
C ILE A 68 13.77 -3.43 5.60
N ARG A 69 14.62 -3.23 4.59
CA ARG A 69 14.29 -3.26 3.16
C ARG A 69 15.12 -4.32 2.43
N PRO A 70 14.52 -5.42 1.96
CA PRO A 70 15.23 -6.51 1.28
C PRO A 70 15.98 -6.06 0.02
N ASN A 71 15.46 -5.08 -0.73
CA ASN A 71 16.05 -4.59 -1.97
C ASN A 71 17.40 -3.86 -1.77
N LEU A 72 17.75 -3.49 -0.54
CA LEU A 72 19.07 -2.93 -0.21
C LEU A 72 20.15 -4.01 -0.06
N VAL A 73 19.74 -5.29 -0.01
CA VAL A 73 20.65 -6.43 0.22
C VAL A 73 20.56 -7.46 -0.90
N ALA A 74 19.35 -7.71 -1.40
CA ALA A 74 19.07 -8.66 -2.45
C ALA A 74 18.88 -7.96 -3.80
N THR A 75 19.45 -8.53 -4.85
CA THR A 75 19.32 -8.02 -6.22
C THR A 75 17.87 -8.17 -6.72
N VAL A 76 17.31 -7.07 -7.23
CA VAL A 76 16.02 -7.08 -7.94
C VAL A 76 16.21 -7.77 -9.28
N LYS A 77 15.60 -8.95 -9.44
CA LYS A 77 15.68 -9.72 -10.70
C LYS A 77 14.65 -9.31 -11.74
N LYS A 78 13.51 -8.78 -11.30
CA LYS A 78 12.38 -8.43 -12.15
C LYS A 78 11.51 -7.39 -11.45
N GLU A 79 11.11 -6.38 -12.21
CA GLU A 79 10.11 -5.40 -11.81
C GLU A 79 8.80 -5.70 -12.56
N LEU A 80 7.66 -5.54 -11.86
CA LEU A 80 6.33 -5.75 -12.41
C LEU A 80 5.58 -4.42 -12.38
N LEU A 81 5.37 -3.82 -13.56
CA LEU A 81 4.82 -2.47 -13.70
C LEU A 81 3.31 -2.45 -14.05
N CYS A 82 2.71 -3.62 -14.31
CA CYS A 82 1.29 -3.72 -14.61
C CYS A 82 0.47 -3.93 -13.33
N THR A 83 -0.43 -3.00 -13.01
CA THR A 83 -1.48 -3.25 -12.00
C THR A 83 -2.75 -3.76 -12.67
N TYR A 84 -3.27 -4.87 -12.14
CA TYR A 84 -4.56 -5.43 -12.54
C TYR A 84 -5.72 -4.95 -11.68
N ARG A 85 -5.39 -4.21 -10.59
CA ARG A 85 -6.31 -3.87 -9.51
C ARG A 85 -6.67 -2.39 -9.47
N ASN A 86 -5.70 -1.52 -9.71
CA ASN A 86 -5.89 -0.08 -9.53
C ASN A 86 -6.30 0.57 -10.84
N SER A 87 -7.15 1.61 -10.77
CA SER A 87 -7.57 2.39 -11.93
C SER A 87 -6.44 3.23 -12.55
N MET A 88 -6.71 3.80 -13.71
CA MET A 88 -5.69 4.55 -14.48
C MET A 88 -5.25 5.85 -13.79
N ASP A 89 -6.14 6.51 -13.04
CA ASP A 89 -5.83 7.69 -12.22
C ASP A 89 -4.83 7.38 -11.10
N VAL A 90 -4.96 6.22 -10.45
CA VAL A 90 -3.98 5.73 -9.47
C VAL A 90 -2.65 5.41 -10.15
N ALA A 91 -2.67 4.70 -11.28
CA ALA A 91 -1.44 4.40 -12.02
C ALA A 91 -0.73 5.70 -12.46
N TYR A 92 -1.49 6.71 -12.90
CA TYR A 92 -0.93 8.02 -13.20
C TYR A 92 -0.27 8.66 -11.98
N ALA A 93 -0.97 8.73 -10.84
CA ALA A 93 -0.45 9.36 -9.63
C ALA A 93 0.76 8.61 -9.03
N LEU A 94 0.80 7.28 -9.19
CA LEU A 94 1.94 6.44 -8.77
C LEU A 94 3.13 6.51 -9.72
N ASN A 95 2.98 7.07 -10.91
CA ASN A 95 4.07 7.03 -11.89
C ASN A 95 5.32 7.78 -11.43
N ASP A 96 5.15 8.81 -10.60
CA ASP A 96 6.27 9.53 -10.01
C ASP A 96 7.07 8.64 -9.04
N LEU A 97 6.49 7.56 -8.51
CA LEU A 97 7.19 6.59 -7.67
C LEU A 97 7.65 5.35 -8.44
N CYS A 98 6.86 4.95 -9.44
CA CYS A 98 7.04 3.75 -10.24
C CYS A 98 7.05 4.14 -11.71
N ASN A 99 8.22 4.54 -12.22
CA ASN A 99 8.34 4.98 -13.61
C ASN A 99 7.85 3.88 -14.57
N GLY A 100 6.87 4.23 -15.40
CA GLY A 100 6.29 3.31 -16.38
C GLY A 100 5.22 2.38 -15.82
N ILE A 101 4.72 2.61 -14.61
CA ILE A 101 3.55 1.90 -14.09
C ILE A 101 2.34 2.16 -14.98
N TYR A 102 1.55 1.11 -15.21
CA TYR A 102 0.33 1.20 -16.02
C TYR A 102 -0.74 0.28 -15.46
N SER A 103 -2.00 0.58 -15.79
CA SER A 103 -3.16 -0.20 -15.40
C SER A 103 -3.69 -1.03 -16.57
N SER A 104 -4.09 -2.26 -16.28
CA SER A 104 -4.89 -3.09 -17.20
C SER A 104 -6.40 -2.87 -17.03
N MET A 105 -6.83 -2.11 -16.01
CA MET A 105 -8.25 -1.79 -15.83
C MET A 105 -8.74 -0.86 -16.94
N THR A 106 -10.04 -0.91 -17.22
CA THR A 106 -10.70 0.02 -18.15
C THR A 106 -11.22 1.28 -17.48
N ARG A 107 -11.34 1.29 -16.14
CA ARG A 107 -11.86 2.41 -15.36
C ARG A 107 -10.81 3.50 -15.21
N VAL A 108 -11.22 4.74 -15.48
CA VAL A 108 -10.32 5.90 -15.49
C VAL A 108 -10.20 6.50 -14.10
N ARG A 109 -11.31 6.78 -13.43
CA ARG A 109 -11.35 7.48 -12.14
C ARG A 109 -12.15 6.74 -11.08
N LEU A 110 -11.52 6.43 -9.96
CA LEU A 110 -12.15 5.75 -8.82
C LEU A 110 -11.68 6.30 -7.45
N LEU A 111 -10.77 7.28 -7.44
CA LEU A 111 -10.18 7.86 -6.24
C LEU A 111 -10.72 9.28 -5.98
N TRP A 112 -11.20 9.54 -4.75
CA TRP A 112 -11.85 10.80 -4.38
C TRP A 112 -11.41 11.28 -3.00
N MET A 113 -11.54 12.58 -2.75
CA MET A 113 -11.30 13.21 -1.45
C MET A 113 -12.52 14.04 -1.07
N GLU A 114 -12.96 13.92 0.19
CA GLU A 114 -14.08 14.66 0.77
C GLU A 114 -13.69 15.25 2.12
N THR A 115 -14.27 16.39 2.48
CA THR A 115 -14.08 17.05 3.78
C THR A 115 -14.75 16.24 4.88
N PHE A 116 -14.05 15.98 5.99
CA PHE A 116 -14.57 15.16 7.08
C PHE A 116 -15.74 15.86 7.80
N SER A 117 -15.60 17.15 8.08
CA SER A 117 -16.58 17.95 8.83
C SER A 117 -17.97 18.05 8.16
N ASP A 118 -18.04 17.95 6.83
CA ASP A 118 -19.29 18.07 6.06
C ASP A 118 -19.91 16.71 5.66
N ALA A 119 -19.24 15.60 6.00
CA ALA A 119 -19.56 14.30 5.44
C ALA A 119 -20.46 13.45 6.35
N ASN A 120 -21.60 13.01 5.80
CA ASN A 120 -22.28 11.80 6.28
C ASN A 120 -21.55 10.57 5.73
N ILE A 121 -20.42 10.20 6.38
CA ILE A 121 -19.60 9.08 5.92
C ILE A 121 -20.42 7.78 6.00
N PRO A 122 -20.61 7.06 4.88
CA PRO A 122 -21.30 5.77 4.87
C PRO A 122 -20.57 4.74 5.75
N LYS A 123 -21.27 4.10 6.69
CA LYS A 123 -20.65 3.27 7.74
C LYS A 123 -20.70 1.75 7.49
N ASP A 124 -21.53 1.34 6.55
CA ASP A 124 -21.93 -0.05 6.30
C ASP A 124 -22.00 -0.40 4.81
N VAL A 125 -21.22 0.30 3.97
CA VAL A 125 -21.11 -0.02 2.53
C VAL A 125 -20.55 -1.42 2.39
N PRO A 126 -21.25 -2.38 1.73
CA PRO A 126 -20.78 -3.75 1.61
C PRO A 126 -19.37 -3.85 1.00
N ASN A 127 -18.63 -4.89 1.37
CA ASN A 127 -17.29 -5.21 0.83
C ASN A 127 -16.29 -4.04 0.89
N THR A 128 -16.40 -3.21 1.93
CA THR A 128 -15.59 -1.99 2.12
C THR A 128 -14.63 -2.11 3.30
N LEU A 129 -13.36 -1.78 3.07
CA LEU A 129 -12.38 -1.58 4.13
C LEU A 129 -12.45 -0.14 4.64
N TYR A 130 -12.64 0.01 5.95
CA TYR A 130 -12.54 1.29 6.64
C TYR A 130 -11.13 1.42 7.22
N LEU A 131 -10.32 2.30 6.66
CA LEU A 131 -8.89 2.42 6.95
C LEU A 131 -8.57 3.70 7.71
N THR A 132 -7.65 3.59 8.65
CA THR A 132 -7.15 4.71 9.46
C THR A 132 -5.67 4.52 9.78
N TYR A 133 -4.99 5.58 10.23
CA TYR A 133 -3.57 5.51 10.54
C TYR A 133 -3.30 4.75 11.85
N THR A 134 -4.05 5.08 12.90
CA THR A 134 -3.72 4.65 14.27
C THR A 134 -4.74 3.69 14.86
N GLN A 135 -4.31 2.93 15.85
CA GLN A 135 -5.19 2.00 16.56
C GLN A 135 -6.28 2.72 17.38
N VAL A 136 -5.96 3.89 17.92
CA VAL A 136 -6.91 4.74 18.65
C VAL A 136 -8.04 5.21 17.73
N GLU A 137 -7.71 5.65 16.51
CA GLU A 137 -8.74 6.01 15.52
C GLU A 137 -9.58 4.80 15.11
N LYS A 138 -8.97 3.61 14.97
CA LYS A 138 -9.70 2.38 14.65
C LYS A 138 -10.75 2.08 15.72
N GLU A 139 -10.38 2.17 16.99
CA GLU A 139 -11.31 1.98 18.11
C GLU A 139 -12.42 3.04 18.13
N SER A 140 -12.09 4.29 17.80
CA SER A 140 -13.08 5.37 17.65
C SER A 140 -14.09 5.06 16.52
N LEU A 141 -13.62 4.64 15.35
CA LEU A 141 -14.48 4.26 14.21
C LEU A 141 -15.38 3.07 14.56
N ILE A 142 -14.85 2.05 15.23
CA ILE A 142 -15.64 0.90 15.69
C ILE A 142 -16.74 1.34 16.67
N THR A 143 -16.42 2.23 17.61
CA THR A 143 -17.37 2.80 18.58
C THR A 143 -18.48 3.58 17.87
N GLN A 144 -18.12 4.30 16.80
CA GLN A 144 -19.05 5.03 15.93
C GLN A 144 -19.82 4.13 14.94
N ARG A 145 -19.69 2.81 15.05
CA ARG A 145 -20.39 1.76 14.27
C ARG A 145 -19.96 1.61 12.81
N PHE A 146 -18.75 2.04 12.45
CA PHE A 146 -18.17 1.72 11.15
C PHE A 146 -17.86 0.22 11.03
N GLY A 147 -17.91 -0.30 9.80
CA GLY A 147 -17.50 -1.67 9.49
C GLY A 147 -18.42 -2.74 10.09
N LYS A 148 -19.73 -2.47 10.12
CA LYS A 148 -20.76 -3.42 10.58
C LYS A 148 -21.55 -4.09 9.45
N GLY A 149 -21.34 -3.66 8.21
CA GLY A 149 -21.96 -4.24 7.02
C GLY A 149 -21.30 -5.57 6.61
N GLU A 150 -21.93 -6.28 5.67
CA GLU A 150 -21.40 -7.52 5.11
C GLU A 150 -20.06 -7.28 4.39
N GLY A 151 -19.07 -8.13 4.66
CA GLY A 151 -17.74 -8.03 4.05
C GLY A 151 -16.95 -6.78 4.44
N THR A 152 -17.41 -6.03 5.46
CA THR A 152 -16.73 -4.82 5.93
C THR A 152 -15.86 -5.08 7.14
N CYS A 153 -14.79 -4.30 7.28
CA CYS A 153 -14.02 -4.25 8.51
C CYS A 153 -13.33 -2.90 8.68
N VAL A 154 -13.02 -2.56 9.94
CA VAL A 154 -12.19 -1.40 10.27
C VAL A 154 -10.79 -1.91 10.57
N LEU A 155 -9.78 -1.37 9.88
CA LEU A 155 -8.37 -1.75 10.01
C LEU A 155 -7.50 -0.50 10.04
N THR A 156 -6.32 -0.63 10.63
CA THR A 156 -5.24 0.33 10.37
C THR A 156 -4.65 0.08 8.97
N ILE A 157 -4.03 1.09 8.37
CA ILE A 157 -3.32 0.95 7.08
C ILE A 157 -2.32 -0.21 7.13
N HIS A 158 -1.57 -0.34 8.23
CA HIS A 158 -0.61 -1.43 8.41
C HIS A 158 -1.28 -2.83 8.47
N GLU A 159 -2.45 -2.95 9.09
CA GLU A 159 -3.18 -4.23 9.14
C GLU A 159 -3.81 -4.61 7.78
N ALA A 160 -4.05 -3.62 6.92
CA ALA A 160 -4.63 -3.83 5.59
C ALA A 160 -3.61 -4.29 4.53
N GLN A 161 -2.35 -4.47 4.92
CA GLN A 161 -1.30 -4.85 3.98
C GLN A 161 -1.55 -6.20 3.32
N GLY A 162 -1.41 -6.24 2.00
CA GLY A 162 -1.74 -7.39 1.17
C GLY A 162 -3.24 -7.60 0.92
N LEU A 163 -4.14 -6.90 1.61
CA LEU A 163 -5.59 -7.05 1.41
C LEU A 163 -6.06 -6.36 0.14
N THR A 164 -7.25 -6.75 -0.34
CA THR A 164 -7.96 -6.13 -1.45
C THR A 164 -9.47 -6.14 -1.16
N SER A 165 -10.18 -5.09 -1.57
CA SER A 165 -11.62 -4.92 -1.36
C SER A 165 -12.28 -4.24 -2.56
N GLU A 166 -13.62 -4.24 -2.59
CA GLU A 166 -14.35 -3.48 -3.60
C GLU A 166 -14.25 -1.99 -3.29
N GLY A 167 -14.65 -1.62 -2.07
CA GLY A 167 -14.58 -0.25 -1.56
C GLY A 167 -13.45 -0.07 -0.55
N THR A 168 -12.82 1.10 -0.54
CA THR A 168 -11.97 1.54 0.56
C THR A 168 -12.40 2.93 1.00
N VAL A 169 -12.66 3.09 2.30
CA VAL A 169 -12.99 4.38 2.91
C VAL A 169 -11.88 4.69 3.90
N ILE A 170 -11.13 5.74 3.63
CA ILE A 170 -10.02 6.17 4.47
C ILE A 170 -10.52 7.34 5.30
N VAL A 171 -10.41 7.26 6.62
CA VAL A 171 -10.87 8.30 7.52
C VAL A 171 -9.70 8.80 8.35
N ARG A 172 -9.38 10.09 8.22
CA ARG A 172 -8.41 10.77 9.08
C ARG A 172 -9.17 11.69 10.03
N ILE A 173 -9.12 11.36 11.32
CA ILE A 173 -9.75 12.16 12.39
C ILE A 173 -8.68 12.96 13.15
N SER A 174 -7.47 12.43 13.24
CA SER A 174 -6.40 13.05 14.03
C SER A 174 -5.71 14.23 13.33
N ALA A 175 -5.16 15.11 14.17
CA ALA A 175 -4.23 16.15 13.74
C ALA A 175 -2.99 15.52 13.07
N LYS A 176 -2.33 16.33 12.23
CA LYS A 176 -1.19 15.89 11.44
C LYS A 176 -0.07 15.31 12.32
N HIS A 177 0.47 14.17 11.91
CA HIS A 177 1.61 13.50 12.54
C HIS A 177 2.47 12.81 11.47
N LYS A 178 3.68 12.35 11.83
CA LYS A 178 4.71 11.90 10.88
C LYS A 178 4.23 10.86 9.85
N SER A 179 3.37 9.91 10.24
CA SER A 179 2.87 8.87 9.33
C SER A 179 1.98 9.42 8.22
N HIS A 180 1.34 10.58 8.40
CA HIS A 180 0.51 11.20 7.37
C HIS A 180 1.31 11.65 6.15
N ASP A 181 2.57 12.09 6.33
CA ASP A 181 3.45 12.46 5.23
C ASP A 181 4.20 11.24 4.64
N SER A 182 3.99 10.05 5.19
CA SER A 182 4.64 8.82 4.71
C SER A 182 4.07 8.39 3.36
N VAL A 183 4.92 8.48 2.33
CA VAL A 183 4.63 7.97 0.98
C VAL A 183 4.22 6.50 1.02
N SER A 184 4.92 5.67 1.81
CA SER A 184 4.61 4.24 1.90
C SER A 184 3.23 3.95 2.50
N HIS A 185 2.77 4.73 3.48
CA HIS A 185 1.39 4.60 3.97
C HIS A 185 0.37 5.01 2.90
N ALA A 186 0.67 6.05 2.13
CA ALA A 186 -0.20 6.52 1.07
C ALA A 186 -0.30 5.51 -0.09
N VAL A 187 0.82 4.98 -0.59
CA VAL A 187 0.84 3.93 -1.62
C VAL A 187 0.08 2.69 -1.15
N GLU A 188 0.32 2.31 0.11
CA GLU A 188 -0.32 1.17 0.73
C GLU A 188 -1.84 1.30 0.69
N VAL A 189 -2.40 2.46 1.07
CA VAL A 189 -3.85 2.64 1.18
C VAL A 189 -4.54 2.87 -0.17
N ILE A 190 -3.94 3.67 -1.07
CA ILE A 190 -4.56 4.02 -2.37
C ILE A 190 -4.55 2.86 -3.37
N THR A 191 -3.95 1.72 -3.01
CA THR A 191 -3.89 0.55 -3.87
C THR A 191 -4.78 -0.60 -3.39
N ARG A 192 -5.62 -0.44 -2.36
CA ARG A 192 -6.39 -1.57 -1.76
C ARG A 192 -7.76 -1.86 -2.34
N TYR A 193 -8.23 -1.05 -3.28
CA TYR A 193 -9.60 -1.11 -3.78
C TYR A 193 -9.65 -1.56 -5.24
N THR A 194 -10.84 -1.95 -5.70
CA THR A 194 -11.13 -2.30 -7.11
C THR A 194 -12.30 -1.51 -7.71
N VAL A 195 -13.18 -0.97 -6.86
CA VAL A 195 -14.40 -0.26 -7.30
C VAL A 195 -14.38 1.21 -6.91
N SER A 196 -14.02 1.55 -5.67
CA SER A 196 -14.01 2.95 -5.21
C SER A 196 -13.08 3.16 -4.02
N CYS A 197 -12.44 4.33 -3.98
CA CYS A 197 -11.72 4.81 -2.81
C CYS A 197 -12.06 6.25 -2.50
N VAL A 198 -12.43 6.52 -1.25
CA VAL A 198 -12.75 7.87 -0.78
C VAL A 198 -11.91 8.17 0.46
N TYR A 199 -11.22 9.30 0.43
CA TYR A 199 -10.46 9.81 1.56
C TYR A 199 -11.19 10.96 2.24
N TYR A 200 -11.60 10.75 3.49
CA TYR A 200 -12.21 11.75 4.34
C TYR A 200 -11.16 12.42 5.21
N THR A 201 -10.93 13.72 4.99
CA THR A 201 -10.00 14.52 5.78
C THR A 201 -10.35 16.01 5.73
N ASP A 202 -10.04 16.72 6.81
CA ASP A 202 -10.05 18.19 6.83
C ASP A 202 -8.70 18.80 6.43
N ASP A 203 -7.65 17.99 6.26
CA ASP A 203 -6.30 18.40 5.87
C ASP A 203 -5.79 17.53 4.70
N GLY A 204 -6.01 18.00 3.48
CA GLY A 204 -5.59 17.33 2.25
C GLY A 204 -4.14 17.60 1.83
N ASP A 205 -3.29 18.17 2.68
CA ASP A 205 -1.87 18.44 2.36
C ASP A 205 -0.92 17.32 2.79
N ASP A 206 -1.45 16.21 3.29
CA ASP A 206 -0.70 14.99 3.58
C ASP A 206 -0.39 14.14 2.33
N ALA A 207 0.33 13.02 2.51
CA ALA A 207 0.78 12.22 1.38
C ALA A 207 -0.39 11.65 0.56
N ILE A 208 -1.44 11.14 1.21
CA ILE A 208 -2.64 10.64 0.53
C ILE A 208 -3.30 11.78 -0.24
N GLY A 209 -3.49 12.93 0.40
CA GLY A 209 -4.11 14.09 -0.20
C GLY A 209 -3.38 14.58 -1.44
N ARG A 210 -2.04 14.60 -1.41
CA ARG A 210 -1.19 14.92 -2.56
C ARG A 210 -1.37 13.91 -3.72
N PHE A 211 -1.44 12.60 -3.45
CA PHE A 211 -1.72 11.60 -4.49
C PHE A 211 -3.09 11.82 -5.14
N ILE A 212 -4.12 12.08 -4.34
CA ILE A 212 -5.48 12.28 -4.87
C ILE A 212 -5.53 13.57 -5.70
N LYS A 213 -4.91 14.66 -5.24
CA LYS A 213 -4.83 15.92 -6.00
C LYS A 213 -4.17 15.72 -7.36
N GLU A 214 -3.06 14.97 -7.44
CA GLU A 214 -2.39 14.67 -8.72
C GLU A 214 -3.25 13.79 -9.64
N ALA A 215 -3.94 12.79 -9.08
CA ALA A 215 -4.87 11.94 -9.81
C ALA A 215 -6.04 12.75 -10.41
N VAL A 216 -6.60 13.69 -9.63
CA VAL A 216 -7.77 14.51 -10.02
C VAL A 216 -7.42 15.63 -11.00
N ALA A 217 -6.25 16.27 -10.82
CA ALA A 217 -5.79 17.38 -11.66
C ALA A 217 -5.56 16.97 -13.13
N THR A 218 -5.40 15.67 -13.38
CA THR A 218 -5.05 15.15 -14.69
C THR A 218 -6.25 14.97 -15.60
N SER A 219 -6.18 15.45 -16.84
CA SER A 219 -7.26 15.27 -17.82
C SER A 219 -7.47 13.79 -18.16
N GLU A 220 -8.72 13.38 -18.40
CA GLU A 220 -9.02 11.98 -18.76
C GLU A 220 -8.19 11.47 -19.95
N ASN A 221 -7.91 12.33 -20.93
CA ASN A 221 -7.12 11.97 -22.10
C ASN A 221 -5.68 11.63 -21.75
N LYS A 222 -5.09 12.26 -20.73
CA LYS A 222 -3.75 11.94 -20.25
C LYS A 222 -3.79 10.67 -19.39
N THR A 223 -4.77 10.54 -18.51
CA THR A 223 -4.98 9.35 -17.67
C THR A 223 -5.22 8.08 -18.50
N LYS A 224 -6.00 8.16 -19.59
CA LYS A 224 -6.27 7.01 -20.49
C LYS A 224 -5.02 6.44 -21.14
N GLN A 225 -3.92 7.19 -21.20
CA GLN A 225 -2.68 6.68 -21.77
C GLN A 225 -1.94 5.73 -20.82
N CYS A 226 -2.24 5.77 -19.52
CA CYS A 226 -1.77 4.78 -18.54
C CYS A 226 -2.38 3.38 -18.75
N LYS A 227 -3.15 3.16 -19.82
CA LYS A 227 -3.67 1.85 -20.21
C LYS A 227 -2.61 1.06 -20.99
N ASN A 228 -2.38 -0.19 -20.59
CA ASN A 228 -1.59 -1.18 -21.35
C ASN A 228 -0.19 -0.71 -21.79
N GLY A 229 0.47 0.17 -21.02
CA GLY A 229 1.85 0.58 -21.26
C GLY A 229 2.08 1.41 -22.52
N HIS A 230 1.05 2.00 -23.11
CA HIS A 230 1.18 2.83 -24.33
C HIS A 230 1.75 4.24 -24.08
N PHE A 231 1.87 4.66 -22.82
CA PHE A 231 2.41 5.98 -22.48
C PHE A 231 3.94 5.99 -22.46
N LYS A 232 4.53 6.87 -23.28
CA LYS A 232 5.94 7.26 -23.14
C LYS A 232 5.98 8.53 -22.28
N TRP A 233 6.43 8.40 -21.04
CA TRP A 233 6.64 9.55 -20.17
C TRP A 233 7.71 10.46 -20.78
N GLY A 234 7.32 11.68 -21.16
CA GLY A 234 8.23 12.71 -21.66
C GLY A 234 9.20 13.18 -20.58
N GLN A 235 10.37 13.68 -20.99
CA GLN A 235 11.47 14.12 -20.12
C GLN A 235 11.12 15.30 -19.17
N ASP A 236 9.91 15.87 -19.25
CA ASP A 236 9.49 17.08 -18.53
C ASP A 236 9.22 16.87 -17.03
N ASN A 237 9.14 15.63 -16.54
CA ASN A 237 8.80 15.38 -15.12
C ASN A 237 10.03 15.32 -14.19
N ASN A 238 11.26 15.21 -14.71
CA ASN A 238 12.45 14.95 -13.87
C ASN A 238 12.80 16.11 -12.91
N GLU A 239 12.33 17.33 -13.16
CA GLU A 239 12.58 18.49 -12.27
C GLU A 239 11.58 18.60 -11.10
N ARG A 240 10.39 17.98 -11.20
CA ARG A 240 9.37 17.98 -10.14
C ARG A 240 9.69 17.03 -8.97
N PHE A 241 10.60 16.09 -9.20
CA PHE A 241 10.93 14.97 -8.31
C PHE A 241 11.69 15.36 -7.03
N ALA A 242 12.57 16.36 -7.11
CA ALA A 242 13.53 16.63 -6.05
C ALA A 242 13.00 17.51 -4.92
N GLU A 243 11.90 18.26 -5.13
CA GLU A 243 11.40 19.24 -4.17
C GLU A 243 10.15 18.75 -3.41
N ASN A 244 9.27 17.95 -4.03
CA ASN A 244 7.98 17.59 -3.44
C ASN A 244 8.01 16.41 -2.45
N TRP A 245 9.05 15.58 -2.48
CA TRP A 245 9.07 14.30 -1.74
C TRP A 245 10.36 14.02 -0.98
N LYS A 246 11.25 15.01 -0.84
CA LYS A 246 12.38 14.93 0.10
C LYS A 246 11.88 15.23 1.52
N GLN A 247 11.69 14.18 2.31
CA GLN A 247 11.74 14.21 3.78
C GLN A 247 12.63 13.07 4.27
#